data_AF-A0A6J3QT98-F1
#
_entry.id   AF-A0A6J3QT98-F1
#
_cell.length_a   1.000
_cell.length_b   1.000
_cell.length_c   1.000
_cell.angle_alpha   90.00
_cell.angle_beta   90.00
_cell.angle_gamma   90.00
#
_symmetry.space_group_name_H-M   'P 1'
#
loop_
_entity.id
_entity.type
_entity.pdbx_description
1 polymer ?
#
loop_
_entity_poly.entity_id
_entity_poly.type
_entity_poly.pdbx_seq_one_letter_code
_entity_poly.pdbx_strand_id
1 'polypeptide(L)'
;MFDNWLASRLGLIPDDLPSYPVNYSDDFKSWRPVEISRLVSKHQNEISDRRICASAAAPKTCSIERVLRKTGRFQKWLQAKRLTPDLVQGLPSPLLRCPSQRLLDRVVRRYAEVADAGSIFMDHFTDRDKLRLLYTLAVNAHPILLQIFPGAEGWPLPRYLGSCGRFLVSTSTSPLQEFYGAPADQAADLAYQLLGVLESLRSNDLNYFFYFTHVDVDMFGIFNNGHLFIRDASALGVIDRQEGSQAASRAGENKDIFSCLVSGCQTELPSCDTIPEKQSLVLVCGQVLPPLLQAKFPSPVQEEIDAELARCGEGTRPDPEVLQAASRLKDILRPLRTCDPRFAYRYPDCKYNDKF
;
A
#
# COMPACT_ATOMS: atom_id res chain seq x y z
N MET A 1 -21.20 -22.37 -4.99
CA MET A 1 -22.31 -22.28 -5.96
C MET A 1 -22.83 -20.85 -5.85
N PHE A 2 -22.50 -19.97 -6.80
CA PHE A 2 -22.97 -18.59 -6.75
C PHE A 2 -24.43 -18.60 -7.22
N ASP A 3 -25.36 -18.42 -6.30
CA ASP A 3 -26.78 -18.38 -6.62
C ASP A 3 -27.09 -17.18 -7.51
N ASN A 4 -27.67 -17.51 -8.65
CA ASN A 4 -27.80 -16.68 -9.83
C ASN A 4 -29.08 -15.85 -9.76
N TRP A 5 -29.29 -15.11 -8.66
CA TRP A 5 -30.45 -14.25 -8.49
C TRP A 5 -30.05 -12.89 -7.94
N LEU A 6 -30.34 -11.86 -8.74
CA LEU A 6 -30.20 -10.41 -8.51
C LEU A 6 -28.89 -9.76 -8.98
N ALA A 7 -28.85 -9.38 -10.27
CA ALA A 7 -28.31 -8.07 -10.68
C ALA A 7 -28.71 -7.68 -12.11
N SER A 8 -29.98 -7.83 -12.51
CA SER A 8 -30.49 -7.23 -13.76
C SER A 8 -30.84 -5.74 -13.61
N ARG A 9 -30.63 -5.15 -12.43
CA ARG A 9 -31.00 -3.76 -12.07
C ARG A 9 -29.86 -2.91 -11.51
N LEU A 10 -28.65 -3.45 -11.38
CA LEU A 10 -27.47 -2.65 -11.06
C LEU A 10 -26.86 -2.26 -12.41
N GLY A 11 -26.86 -0.94 -12.72
CA GLY A 11 -26.10 -0.44 -13.85
C GLY A 11 -24.67 -0.99 -13.79
N LEU A 12 -24.10 -1.31 -14.94
CA LEU A 12 -22.69 -1.72 -15.04
C LEU A 12 -21.86 -0.72 -14.22
N ILE A 13 -21.09 -1.24 -13.26
CA ILE A 13 -20.18 -0.44 -12.43
C ILE A 13 -19.33 0.40 -13.40
N PRO A 14 -19.22 1.73 -13.22
CA PRO A 14 -18.46 2.56 -14.13
C PRO A 14 -17.08 1.96 -14.33
N ASP A 15 -16.75 1.69 -15.59
CA ASP A 15 -15.52 1.00 -15.99
C ASP A 15 -14.24 1.70 -15.53
N ASP A 16 -14.38 2.97 -15.12
CA ASP A 16 -13.32 3.89 -14.75
C ASP A 16 -12.99 3.86 -13.24
N LEU A 17 -13.85 3.28 -12.38
CA LEU A 17 -13.58 3.24 -10.95
C LEU A 17 -12.46 2.23 -10.61
N PRO A 18 -11.40 2.65 -9.89
CA PRO A 18 -10.30 1.77 -9.50
C PRO A 18 -10.72 0.76 -8.42
N SER A 19 -11.72 1.12 -7.61
CA SER A 19 -12.23 0.32 -6.51
C SER A 19 -13.70 0.65 -6.21
N TYR A 20 -14.43 -0.31 -5.66
CA TYR A 20 -15.83 -0.13 -5.29
C TYR A 20 -16.23 -1.03 -4.10
N PRO A 21 -17.11 -0.55 -3.20
CA PRO A 21 -17.59 -1.33 -2.07
C PRO A 21 -18.63 -2.36 -2.50
N VAL A 22 -18.61 -3.54 -1.87
CA VAL A 22 -19.54 -4.65 -2.11
C VAL A 22 -19.78 -5.37 -0.79
N ASN A 23 -20.87 -6.13 -0.68
CA ASN A 23 -21.08 -7.03 0.45
C ASN A 23 -20.63 -8.45 0.08
N TYR A 24 -19.83 -9.06 0.94
CA TYR A 24 -19.40 -10.44 0.85
C TYR A 24 -20.05 -11.25 1.97
N SER A 25 -20.54 -12.44 1.65
CA SER A 25 -21.04 -13.40 2.63
C SER A 25 -20.04 -14.53 2.79
N ASP A 26 -19.67 -14.86 4.02
CA ASP A 26 -18.97 -16.11 4.34
C ASP A 26 -19.95 -17.30 4.42
N ASP A 27 -19.41 -18.50 4.65
CA ASP A 27 -20.19 -19.75 4.81
C ASP A 27 -21.21 -19.67 5.96
N PHE A 28 -21.02 -18.73 6.90
CA PHE A 28 -21.93 -18.45 8.02
C PHE A 28 -23.05 -17.46 7.65
N LYS A 29 -23.16 -17.07 6.37
CA LYS A 29 -24.16 -16.11 5.87
C LYS A 29 -24.07 -14.71 6.50
N SER A 30 -22.91 -14.35 7.06
CA SER A 30 -22.70 -13.02 7.62
C SER A 30 -22.22 -12.08 6.51
N TRP A 31 -23.04 -11.08 6.18
CA TRP A 31 -22.67 -10.06 5.19
C TRP A 31 -21.69 -9.07 5.80
N ARG A 32 -20.53 -8.93 5.17
CA ARG A 32 -19.48 -7.99 5.57
C ARG A 32 -19.14 -7.06 4.40
N PRO A 33 -18.94 -5.76 4.66
CA PRO A 33 -18.51 -4.84 3.63
C PRO A 33 -17.06 -5.13 3.22
N VAL A 34 -16.85 -5.31 1.93
CA VAL A 34 -15.56 -5.53 1.28
C VAL A 34 -15.36 -4.51 0.19
N GLU A 35 -14.12 -4.32 -0.19
CA GLU A 35 -13.72 -3.48 -1.30
C GLU A 35 -13.13 -4.36 -2.39
N ILE A 36 -13.66 -4.23 -3.61
CA ILE A 36 -13.07 -4.86 -4.80
C ILE A 36 -12.27 -3.79 -5.52
N SER A 37 -10.98 -4.05 -5.70
CA SER A 37 -10.04 -3.13 -6.35
C SER A 37 -9.38 -3.77 -7.55
N ARG A 38 -9.21 -3.00 -8.62
CA ARG A 38 -8.39 -3.39 -9.77
C ARG A 38 -6.91 -3.26 -9.40
N LEU A 39 -6.05 -4.14 -9.91
CA LEU A 39 -4.61 -4.03 -9.71
C LEU A 39 -4.06 -2.70 -10.26
N VAL A 40 -4.59 -2.25 -11.39
CA VAL A 40 -4.32 -0.94 -11.98
C VAL A 40 -5.57 -0.46 -12.71
N SER A 41 -5.61 0.82 -13.09
CA SER A 41 -6.72 1.37 -13.88
C SER A 41 -6.96 0.56 -15.16
N LYS A 42 -8.19 0.61 -15.69
CA LYS A 42 -8.53 -0.03 -16.97
C LYS A 42 -7.62 0.44 -18.10
N HIS A 43 -7.33 1.74 -18.16
CA HIS A 43 -6.44 2.32 -19.15
C HIS A 43 -5.01 1.76 -19.07
N GLN A 44 -4.43 1.68 -17.88
CA GLN A 44 -3.10 1.09 -17.67
C GLN A 44 -3.07 -0.42 -18.01
N ASN A 45 -4.15 -1.14 -17.72
CA ASN A 45 -4.31 -2.54 -18.13
C ASN A 45 -4.28 -2.71 -19.65
N GLU A 46 -5.01 -1.87 -20.39
CA GLU A 46 -5.03 -1.90 -21.85
C GLU A 46 -3.66 -1.55 -22.45
N ILE A 47 -2.96 -0.56 -21.89
CA ILE A 47 -1.60 -0.23 -22.30
C ILE A 47 -0.65 -1.40 -22.05
N SER A 48 -0.72 -2.03 -20.88
CA SER A 48 0.09 -3.19 -20.52
C SER A 48 -0.15 -4.34 -21.51
N ASP A 49 -1.42 -4.63 -21.84
CA ASP A 49 -1.78 -5.71 -22.73
C ASP A 49 -1.30 -5.48 -24.16
N ARG A 50 -1.41 -4.24 -24.66
CA ARG A 50 -0.84 -3.86 -25.96
C ARG A 50 0.67 -4.04 -25.99
N ARG A 51 1.39 -3.64 -24.92
CA ARG A 51 2.85 -3.82 -24.82
C ARG A 51 3.24 -5.30 -24.82
N ILE A 52 2.52 -6.13 -24.07
CA ILE A 52 2.76 -7.58 -24.02
C ILE A 52 2.54 -8.20 -25.42
N CYS A 53 1.46 -7.86 -26.11
CA CYS A 53 1.22 -8.40 -27.44
C CYS A 53 2.23 -7.91 -28.48
N ALA A 54 2.64 -6.64 -28.40
CA ALA A 54 3.68 -6.09 -29.25
C ALA A 54 5.03 -6.80 -29.07
N SER A 55 5.39 -7.20 -27.83
CA SER A 55 6.65 -7.92 -27.57
C SER A 55 6.72 -9.31 -28.21
N ALA A 56 5.58 -9.87 -28.63
CA ALA A 56 5.50 -11.15 -29.33
C ALA A 56 5.30 -10.99 -30.85
N ALA A 57 5.45 -9.77 -31.40
CA ALA A 57 5.12 -9.42 -32.79
C ALA A 57 3.70 -9.85 -33.20
N ALA A 58 2.75 -9.90 -32.25
CA ALA A 58 1.37 -10.32 -32.48
C ALA A 58 0.48 -9.12 -32.88
N PRO A 59 -0.49 -9.31 -33.80
CA PRO A 59 -1.38 -8.24 -34.24
C PRO A 59 -2.42 -7.91 -33.16
N LYS A 60 -2.32 -6.73 -32.53
CA LYS A 60 -3.24 -6.03 -31.57
C LYS A 60 -3.78 -6.82 -30.36
N THR A 61 -4.05 -8.11 -30.48
CA THR A 61 -4.60 -9.01 -29.47
C THR A 61 -3.80 -10.30 -29.44
N CYS A 62 -3.53 -10.82 -28.25
CA CYS A 62 -2.79 -12.05 -28.02
C CYS A 62 -3.23 -12.67 -26.70
N SER A 63 -2.87 -13.94 -26.48
CA SER A 63 -2.97 -14.52 -25.14
C SER A 63 -1.85 -13.97 -24.26
N ILE A 64 -2.20 -13.04 -23.36
CA ILE A 64 -1.28 -12.38 -22.42
C ILE A 64 -0.48 -13.42 -21.64
N GLU A 65 -1.18 -14.40 -21.06
CA GLU A 65 -0.56 -15.49 -20.30
C GLU A 65 0.47 -16.25 -21.15
N ARG A 66 0.11 -16.64 -22.37
CA ARG A 66 1.00 -17.41 -23.27
C ARG A 66 2.26 -16.62 -23.64
N VAL A 67 2.14 -15.32 -23.85
CA VAL A 67 3.29 -14.47 -24.17
C VAL A 67 4.19 -14.34 -22.94
N LEU A 68 3.64 -13.99 -21.79
CA LEU A 68 4.43 -13.85 -20.56
C LEU A 68 5.13 -15.15 -20.17
N ARG A 69 4.48 -16.30 -20.35
CA ARG A 69 5.08 -17.63 -20.11
C ARG A 69 6.34 -17.89 -20.95
N LYS A 70 6.47 -17.27 -22.11
CA LYS A 70 7.64 -17.48 -22.99
C LYS A 70 8.82 -16.55 -22.70
N THR A 71 8.64 -15.58 -21.81
CA THR A 71 9.68 -14.60 -21.51
C THR A 71 10.86 -15.23 -20.77
N GLY A 72 12.07 -14.73 -21.02
CA GLY A 72 13.28 -15.22 -20.36
C GLY A 72 13.23 -15.09 -18.83
N ARG A 73 12.66 -14.00 -18.30
CA ARG A 73 12.47 -13.82 -16.85
C ARG A 73 11.59 -14.91 -16.27
N PHE A 74 10.43 -15.17 -16.88
CA PHE A 74 9.54 -16.19 -16.35
C PHE A 74 10.14 -17.60 -16.43
N GLN A 75 10.88 -17.91 -17.49
CA GLN A 75 11.61 -19.18 -17.59
C GLN A 75 12.64 -19.36 -16.46
N LYS A 76 13.34 -18.29 -16.06
CA LYS A 76 14.23 -18.31 -14.87
C LYS A 76 13.43 -18.56 -13.58
N TRP A 77 12.27 -17.91 -13.41
CA TRP A 77 11.40 -18.11 -12.25
C TRP A 77 10.89 -19.55 -12.11
N LEU A 78 10.58 -20.22 -13.24
CA LEU A 78 10.16 -21.61 -13.23
C LEU A 78 11.22 -22.53 -12.63
N GLN A 79 12.50 -22.30 -12.96
CA GLN A 79 13.62 -23.09 -12.45
C GLN A 79 14.06 -22.70 -11.04
N ALA A 80 13.69 -21.49 -10.58
CA ALA A 80 14.06 -21.00 -9.27
C ALA A 80 13.29 -21.71 -8.15
N LYS A 81 14.04 -22.14 -7.12
CA LYS A 81 13.49 -22.73 -5.89
C LYS A 81 13.22 -21.69 -4.80
N ARG A 82 13.85 -20.53 -4.86
CA ARG A 82 13.69 -19.44 -3.88
C ARG A 82 13.59 -18.12 -4.63
N LEU A 83 12.81 -17.18 -4.10
CA LEU A 83 12.73 -15.83 -4.65
C LEU A 83 13.96 -15.03 -4.18
N THR A 84 14.84 -14.68 -5.11
CA THR A 84 16.11 -14.02 -4.83
C THR A 84 16.14 -12.62 -5.46
N PRO A 85 17.01 -11.70 -4.98
CA PRO A 85 17.08 -10.33 -5.48
C PRO A 85 17.29 -10.22 -7.00
N ASP A 86 18.07 -11.13 -7.60
CA ASP A 86 18.32 -11.15 -9.05
C ASP A 86 17.08 -11.46 -9.89
N LEU A 87 16.10 -12.20 -9.35
CA LEU A 87 14.87 -12.56 -10.05
C LEU A 87 13.87 -11.39 -10.14
N VAL A 88 13.95 -10.46 -9.18
CA VAL A 88 13.07 -9.29 -9.06
C VAL A 88 13.73 -8.00 -9.52
N GLN A 89 15.03 -8.03 -9.82
CA GLN A 89 15.78 -6.87 -10.28
C GLN A 89 15.14 -6.24 -11.52
N GLY A 90 15.04 -4.91 -11.52
CA GLY A 90 14.48 -4.12 -12.61
C GLY A 90 12.94 -4.13 -12.70
N LEU A 91 12.22 -4.71 -11.73
CA LEU A 91 10.78 -4.50 -11.62
C LEU A 91 10.51 -3.08 -11.07
N PRO A 92 9.48 -2.37 -11.57
CA PRO A 92 9.27 -0.95 -11.25
C PRO A 92 8.59 -0.72 -9.89
N SER A 93 8.32 -1.78 -9.13
CA SER A 93 7.59 -1.69 -7.87
C SER A 93 8.42 -1.04 -6.75
N PRO A 94 7.88 -0.04 -6.02
CA PRO A 94 8.55 0.56 -4.87
C PRO A 94 8.93 -0.47 -3.78
N LEU A 95 8.12 -1.53 -3.60
CA LEU A 95 8.40 -2.64 -2.69
C LEU A 95 9.73 -3.33 -3.02
N LEU A 96 10.09 -3.39 -4.30
CA LEU A 96 11.25 -4.12 -4.82
C LEU A 96 12.44 -3.22 -5.14
N ARG A 97 12.41 -1.96 -4.70
CA ARG A 97 13.54 -1.04 -4.87
C ARG A 97 14.81 -1.54 -4.19
N CYS A 98 14.65 -2.11 -2.99
CA CYS A 98 15.72 -2.57 -2.12
C CYS A 98 15.42 -4.00 -1.65
N PRO A 99 15.41 -4.98 -2.58
CA PRO A 99 14.91 -6.31 -2.28
C PRO A 99 15.94 -7.07 -1.43
N SER A 100 15.75 -7.11 -0.11
CA SER A 100 16.51 -7.99 0.78
C SER A 100 16.02 -9.42 0.68
N GLN A 101 16.88 -10.38 1.01
CA GLN A 101 16.46 -11.78 0.98
C GLN A 101 15.38 -12.05 2.03
N ARG A 102 15.48 -11.43 3.22
CA ARG A 102 14.46 -11.53 4.28
C ARG A 102 13.10 -10.99 3.84
N LEU A 103 13.05 -9.89 3.08
CA LEU A 103 11.81 -9.36 2.52
C LEU A 103 11.20 -10.32 1.49
N LEU A 104 12.01 -10.85 0.57
CA LEU A 104 11.53 -11.79 -0.46
C LEU A 104 11.08 -13.13 0.13
N ASP A 105 11.78 -13.63 1.15
CA ASP A 105 11.37 -14.81 1.91
C ASP A 105 10.00 -14.58 2.57
N ARG A 106 9.78 -13.37 3.13
CA ARG A 106 8.48 -12.99 3.71
C ARG A 106 7.38 -12.97 2.65
N VAL A 107 7.68 -12.49 1.43
CA VAL A 107 6.75 -12.54 0.29
C VAL A 107 6.33 -13.97 -0.02
N VAL A 108 7.28 -14.89 -0.21
CA VAL A 108 6.96 -16.29 -0.52
C VAL A 108 6.21 -16.95 0.64
N ARG A 109 6.67 -16.75 1.87
CA ARG A 109 6.10 -17.37 3.08
C ARG A 109 4.66 -16.98 3.34
N ARG A 110 4.27 -15.75 3.00
CA ARG A 110 2.94 -15.18 3.30
C ARG A 110 2.05 -15.06 2.07
N TYR A 111 2.48 -15.54 0.91
CA TYR A 111 1.66 -15.50 -0.30
C TYR A 111 0.44 -16.42 -0.12
N ALA A 112 -0.75 -15.83 -0.04
CA ALA A 112 -1.98 -16.53 0.32
C ALA A 112 -2.67 -17.21 -0.89
N GLU A 113 -2.14 -17.04 -2.09
CA GLU A 113 -2.72 -17.60 -3.33
C GLU A 113 -2.25 -19.04 -3.60
N VAL A 114 -1.55 -19.67 -2.65
CA VAL A 114 -1.07 -21.05 -2.74
C VAL A 114 -1.63 -21.87 -1.59
N ALA A 115 -1.81 -23.18 -1.81
CA ALA A 115 -2.43 -24.08 -0.84
C ALA A 115 -1.58 -24.26 0.44
N ASP A 116 -0.25 -24.32 0.29
CA ASP A 116 0.68 -24.65 1.37
C ASP A 116 1.61 -23.47 1.71
N ALA A 117 1.01 -22.35 2.18
CA ALA A 117 1.78 -21.20 2.64
C ALA A 117 2.63 -21.53 3.89
N GLY A 118 3.77 -20.86 4.05
CA GLY A 118 4.65 -21.00 5.21
C GLY A 118 6.11 -21.35 4.90
N SER A 119 6.40 -21.79 3.67
CA SER A 119 7.76 -22.04 3.19
C SER A 119 8.40 -20.77 2.60
N ILE A 120 9.72 -20.66 2.68
CA ILE A 120 10.50 -19.64 1.94
C ILE A 120 10.87 -20.09 0.52
N PHE A 121 10.62 -21.37 0.20
CA PHE A 121 10.88 -21.96 -1.11
C PHE A 121 9.61 -21.99 -1.96
N MET A 122 9.76 -21.78 -3.26
CA MET A 122 8.68 -21.76 -4.25
C MET A 122 8.39 -23.15 -4.86
N ASP A 123 8.89 -24.25 -4.27
CA ASP A 123 8.68 -25.61 -4.81
C ASP A 123 7.20 -26.01 -4.85
N HIS A 124 6.39 -25.45 -3.96
CA HIS A 124 4.94 -25.67 -3.87
C HIS A 124 4.11 -24.74 -4.76
N PHE A 125 4.75 -23.77 -5.44
CA PHE A 125 4.05 -22.86 -6.35
C PHE A 125 3.88 -23.54 -7.71
N THR A 126 2.66 -23.52 -8.24
CA THR A 126 2.44 -23.90 -9.64
C THR A 126 3.02 -22.83 -10.58
N ASP A 127 3.20 -23.17 -11.86
CA ASP A 127 3.60 -22.17 -12.87
C ASP A 127 2.64 -20.97 -12.91
N ARG A 128 1.34 -21.21 -12.65
CA ARG A 128 0.33 -20.16 -12.62
C ARG A 128 0.56 -19.22 -11.43
N ASP A 129 0.93 -19.76 -10.26
CA ASP A 129 1.19 -18.98 -9.05
C ASP A 129 2.45 -18.15 -9.20
N LYS A 130 3.53 -18.73 -9.75
CA LYS A 130 4.77 -18.01 -10.07
C LYS A 130 4.49 -16.86 -11.04
N LEU A 131 3.68 -17.10 -12.09
CA LEU A 131 3.37 -16.07 -13.08
C LEU A 131 2.53 -14.95 -12.47
N ARG A 132 1.55 -15.32 -11.63
CA ARG A 132 0.69 -14.38 -10.92
C ARG A 132 1.48 -13.51 -9.96
N LEU A 133 2.38 -14.10 -9.16
CA LEU A 133 3.24 -13.36 -8.26
C LEU A 133 4.15 -12.39 -9.03
N LEU A 134 4.85 -12.87 -10.07
CA LEU A 134 5.72 -12.02 -10.89
C LEU A 134 4.94 -10.87 -11.54
N TYR A 135 3.77 -11.14 -12.12
CA TYR A 135 2.93 -10.11 -12.72
C TYR A 135 2.46 -9.09 -11.68
N THR A 136 2.02 -9.55 -10.51
CA THR A 136 1.55 -8.66 -9.43
C THR A 136 2.69 -7.76 -8.95
N LEU A 137 3.87 -8.32 -8.68
CA LEU A 137 5.07 -7.56 -8.30
C LEU A 137 5.52 -6.57 -9.38
N ALA A 138 5.28 -6.86 -10.66
CA ALA A 138 5.62 -5.97 -11.76
C ALA A 138 4.60 -4.84 -11.97
N VAL A 139 3.33 -5.07 -11.64
CA VAL A 139 2.22 -4.17 -11.99
C VAL A 139 1.76 -3.33 -10.79
N ASN A 140 1.48 -3.96 -9.65
CA ASN A 140 1.10 -3.26 -8.42
C ASN A 140 1.33 -4.19 -7.23
N ALA A 141 2.20 -3.78 -6.30
CA ALA A 141 2.53 -4.56 -5.11
C ALA A 141 1.56 -4.40 -3.94
N HIS A 142 0.52 -3.56 -4.06
CA HIS A 142 -0.50 -3.37 -3.03
C HIS A 142 -1.07 -4.70 -2.47
N PRO A 143 -1.54 -5.66 -3.28
CA PRO A 143 -2.04 -6.94 -2.75
C PRO A 143 -0.96 -7.75 -2.03
N ILE A 144 0.31 -7.63 -2.41
CA ILE A 144 1.43 -8.31 -1.75
C ILE A 144 1.67 -7.69 -0.38
N LEU A 145 1.67 -6.36 -0.28
CA LEU A 145 1.81 -5.64 0.99
C LEU A 145 0.72 -6.03 1.99
N LEU A 146 -0.55 -6.12 1.56
CA LEU A 146 -1.65 -6.55 2.44
C LEU A 146 -1.49 -7.97 2.99
N GLN A 147 -0.84 -8.86 2.23
CA GLN A 147 -0.61 -10.25 2.63
C GLN A 147 0.60 -10.39 3.56
N ILE A 148 1.70 -9.71 3.23
CA ILE A 148 2.96 -9.87 3.98
C ILE A 148 2.97 -9.00 5.24
N PHE A 149 2.18 -7.94 5.33
CA PHE A 149 2.04 -7.08 6.51
C PHE A 149 0.56 -7.01 6.94
N PRO A 150 0.01 -8.10 7.47
CA PRO A 150 -1.42 -8.19 7.75
C PRO A 150 -1.81 -7.35 8.97
N GLY A 151 -2.99 -6.72 8.93
CA GLY A 151 -3.49 -5.93 10.06
C GLY A 151 -3.71 -6.73 11.35
N ALA A 152 -3.90 -8.06 11.26
CA ALA A 152 -3.95 -8.94 12.42
C ALA A 152 -2.62 -8.99 13.21
N GLU A 153 -1.51 -8.60 12.59
CA GLU A 153 -0.17 -8.46 13.22
C GLU A 153 0.13 -7.00 13.62
N GLY A 154 -0.89 -6.13 13.64
CA GLY A 154 -0.75 -4.72 14.04
C GLY A 154 -0.36 -3.75 12.92
N TRP A 155 -0.27 -4.22 11.67
CA TRP A 155 0.03 -3.34 10.53
C TRP A 155 -1.18 -2.47 10.14
N PRO A 156 -0.97 -1.22 9.72
CA PRO A 156 -2.06 -0.31 9.35
C PRO A 156 -2.55 -0.56 7.92
N LEU A 157 -2.83 -1.82 7.58
CA LEU A 157 -3.31 -2.26 6.28
C LEU A 157 -4.64 -3.02 6.37
N PRO A 158 -5.58 -2.83 5.42
CA PRO A 158 -6.81 -3.62 5.34
C PRO A 158 -6.54 -5.12 5.23
N ARG A 159 -7.48 -5.93 5.72
CA ARG A 159 -7.36 -7.38 5.61
C ARG A 159 -7.57 -7.79 4.16
N TYR A 160 -6.58 -8.48 3.61
CA TYR A 160 -6.68 -9.18 2.34
C TYR A 160 -7.62 -10.38 2.43
N LEU A 161 -8.53 -10.53 1.47
CA LEU A 161 -9.52 -11.62 1.42
C LEU A 161 -9.30 -12.56 0.22
N GLY A 162 -8.61 -12.11 -0.82
CA GLY A 162 -8.27 -12.93 -1.99
C GLY A 162 -8.13 -12.07 -3.24
N SER A 163 -7.74 -12.70 -4.34
CA SER A 163 -7.78 -12.07 -5.66
C SER A 163 -8.22 -13.04 -6.75
N CYS A 164 -8.66 -12.49 -7.88
CA CYS A 164 -8.98 -13.24 -9.08
C CYS A 164 -8.63 -12.41 -10.32
N GLY A 165 -7.79 -12.97 -11.20
CA GLY A 165 -7.32 -12.23 -12.39
C GLY A 165 -6.58 -10.95 -11.98
N ARG A 166 -7.11 -9.80 -12.38
CA ARG A 166 -6.55 -8.46 -12.06
C ARG A 166 -7.38 -7.70 -11.03
N PHE A 167 -8.15 -8.41 -10.23
CA PHE A 167 -8.94 -7.86 -9.13
C PHE A 167 -8.49 -8.46 -7.81
N LEU A 168 -8.50 -7.66 -6.76
CA LEU A 168 -8.31 -8.07 -5.38
C LEU A 168 -9.53 -7.72 -4.54
N VAL A 169 -9.70 -8.42 -3.43
CA VAL A 169 -10.74 -8.18 -2.44
C VAL A 169 -10.10 -7.94 -1.08
N SER A 170 -10.49 -6.85 -0.43
CA SER A 170 -10.05 -6.49 0.92
C SER A 170 -11.22 -6.02 1.78
N THR A 171 -11.00 -5.82 3.08
CA THR A 171 -12.00 -5.18 3.95
C THR A 171 -12.22 -3.72 3.56
N SER A 172 -13.48 -3.30 3.47
CA SER A 172 -13.84 -1.94 3.05
C SER A 172 -13.47 -0.88 4.09
N THR A 173 -13.08 0.30 3.61
CA THR A 173 -12.88 1.51 4.42
C THR A 173 -13.62 2.69 3.78
N SER A 174 -13.82 3.78 4.54
CA SER A 174 -14.31 5.06 4.00
C SER A 174 -13.08 5.95 3.69
N PRO A 175 -12.94 6.53 2.50
CA PRO A 175 -11.81 7.39 2.16
C PRO A 175 -11.64 8.57 3.11
N LEU A 176 -10.38 8.95 3.42
CA LEU A 176 -10.08 10.08 4.31
C LEU A 176 -10.71 11.40 3.84
N GLN A 177 -10.83 11.59 2.52
CA GLN A 177 -11.46 12.77 1.92
C GLN A 177 -12.88 13.03 2.43
N GLU A 178 -13.65 11.99 2.76
CA GLU A 178 -15.02 12.14 3.31
C GLU A 178 -15.02 12.83 4.69
N PHE A 179 -13.87 12.87 5.37
CA PHE A 179 -13.70 13.46 6.69
C PHE A 179 -13.11 14.87 6.67
N TYR A 180 -12.86 15.49 5.50
CA TYR A 180 -12.43 16.89 5.44
C TYR A 180 -13.48 17.86 6.01
N GLY A 181 -14.76 17.48 5.95
CA GLY A 181 -15.85 18.20 6.59
C GLY A 181 -16.05 17.87 8.08
N ALA A 182 -15.26 16.97 8.67
CA ALA A 182 -15.50 16.48 10.02
C ALA A 182 -15.27 17.57 11.10
N PRO A 183 -15.91 17.44 12.28
CA PRO A 183 -15.66 18.32 13.41
C PRO A 183 -14.19 18.27 13.89
N ALA A 184 -13.78 19.30 14.63
CA ALA A 184 -12.40 19.52 15.03
C ALA A 184 -11.79 18.36 15.84
N ASP A 185 -12.57 17.73 16.72
CA ASP A 185 -12.12 16.60 17.53
C ASP A 185 -11.82 15.35 16.68
N GLN A 186 -12.68 15.06 15.71
CA GLN A 186 -12.47 13.95 14.76
C GLN A 186 -11.31 14.24 13.81
N ALA A 187 -11.16 15.47 13.32
CA ALA A 187 -10.04 15.88 12.50
C ALA A 187 -8.70 15.75 13.26
N ALA A 188 -8.66 16.20 14.52
CA ALA A 188 -7.49 16.06 15.38
C ALA A 188 -7.13 14.59 15.60
N ASP A 189 -8.12 13.74 15.84
CA ASP A 189 -7.92 12.32 16.08
C ASP A 189 -7.36 11.60 14.83
N LEU A 190 -7.95 11.84 13.65
CA LEU A 190 -7.46 11.25 12.40
C LEU A 190 -6.05 11.72 12.04
N ALA A 191 -5.75 13.02 12.22
CA ALA A 191 -4.40 13.53 12.01
C ALA A 191 -3.38 12.91 12.99
N TYR A 192 -3.76 12.77 14.26
CA TYR A 192 -2.93 12.10 15.27
C TYR A 192 -2.66 10.64 14.91
N GLN A 193 -3.70 9.91 14.50
CA GLN A 193 -3.57 8.51 14.06
C GLN A 193 -2.65 8.40 12.85
N LEU A 194 -2.80 9.28 11.84
CA LEU A 194 -1.95 9.28 10.64
C LEU A 194 -0.47 9.51 10.98
N LEU A 195 -0.16 10.48 11.85
CA LEU A 195 1.21 10.68 12.35
C LEU A 195 1.75 9.45 13.10
N GLY A 196 0.90 8.77 13.88
CA GLY A 196 1.25 7.50 14.54
C GLY A 196 1.52 6.36 13.55
N VAL A 197 0.71 6.24 12.50
CA VAL A 197 0.93 5.28 11.40
C VAL A 197 2.30 5.54 10.76
N LEU A 198 2.61 6.79 10.40
CA LEU A 198 3.90 7.13 9.80
C LEU A 198 5.09 6.84 10.72
N GLU A 199 4.94 7.03 12.03
CA GLU A 199 5.95 6.66 13.01
C GLU A 199 6.21 5.13 13.03
N SER A 200 5.15 4.32 13.02
CA SER A 200 5.26 2.84 12.97
C SER A 200 5.86 2.32 11.65
N LEU A 201 5.57 3.00 10.55
CA LEU A 201 6.16 2.74 9.24
C LEU A 201 7.66 3.07 9.21
N ARG A 202 8.08 4.09 9.97
CA ARG A 202 9.48 4.49 10.08
C ARG A 202 10.28 3.56 10.99
N SER A 203 9.69 3.16 12.10
CA SER A 203 10.32 2.36 13.16
C SER A 203 9.36 1.30 13.69
N ASN A 204 9.72 0.03 13.54
CA ASN A 204 8.94 -1.12 14.00
C ASN A 204 9.88 -2.27 14.42
N ASP A 205 9.31 -3.22 15.15
CA ASP A 205 10.02 -4.37 15.72
C ASP A 205 10.63 -5.31 14.66
N LEU A 206 10.14 -5.23 13.42
CA LEU A 206 10.69 -6.01 12.30
C LEU A 206 11.86 -5.31 11.60
N ASN A 207 12.23 -4.09 11.99
CA ASN A 207 13.29 -3.30 11.35
C ASN A 207 13.07 -3.12 9.83
N TYR A 208 11.81 -2.97 9.41
CA TYR A 208 11.48 -2.54 8.05
C TYR A 208 11.19 -1.04 8.05
N PHE A 209 11.70 -0.33 7.05
CA PHE A 209 11.40 1.08 6.84
C PHE A 209 10.52 1.25 5.62
N PHE A 210 9.33 1.78 5.84
CA PHE A 210 8.36 2.02 4.80
C PHE A 210 8.37 3.48 4.38
N TYR A 211 8.32 3.71 3.08
CA TYR A 211 8.31 5.06 2.52
C TYR A 211 7.30 5.16 1.39
N PHE A 212 6.60 6.29 1.30
CA PHE A 212 5.74 6.59 0.16
C PHE A 212 6.54 7.23 -0.95
N THR A 213 6.37 6.76 -2.19
CA THR A 213 6.93 7.44 -3.38
C THR A 213 6.14 8.68 -3.78
N HIS A 214 4.84 8.67 -3.50
CA HIS A 214 3.89 9.77 -3.60
C HIS A 214 2.73 9.45 -2.64
N VAL A 215 1.89 10.44 -2.35
CA VAL A 215 0.67 10.26 -1.55
C VAL A 215 -0.50 10.91 -2.28
N ASP A 216 -1.65 10.27 -2.24
CA ASP A 216 -2.92 10.81 -2.73
C ASP A 216 -3.97 10.74 -1.63
N VAL A 217 -5.03 11.55 -1.75
CA VAL A 217 -6.07 11.71 -0.72
C VAL A 217 -6.89 10.43 -0.49
N ASP A 218 -6.92 9.51 -1.45
CA ASP A 218 -7.66 8.25 -1.42
C ASP A 218 -6.83 7.05 -0.92
N MET A 219 -5.53 7.27 -0.65
CA MET A 219 -4.63 6.24 -0.11
C MET A 219 -4.88 5.93 1.36
N PHE A 220 -5.58 6.80 2.08
CA PHE A 220 -5.92 6.62 3.50
C PHE A 220 -7.41 6.38 3.66
N GLY A 221 -7.77 5.48 4.56
CA GLY A 221 -9.15 5.10 4.82
C GLY A 221 -9.43 4.89 6.31
N ILE A 222 -10.69 5.04 6.68
CA ILE A 222 -11.19 4.91 8.05
C ILE A 222 -12.13 3.71 8.09
N PHE A 223 -11.90 2.78 9.03
CA PHE A 223 -12.87 1.71 9.31
C PHE A 223 -14.07 2.24 10.08
N ASN A 224 -15.16 1.48 10.09
CA ASN A 224 -16.37 1.80 10.85
C ASN A 224 -16.15 2.00 12.36
N ASN A 225 -15.05 1.49 12.92
CA ASN A 225 -14.65 1.66 14.31
C ASN A 225 -13.79 2.93 14.56
N GLY A 226 -13.57 3.77 13.54
CA GLY A 226 -12.86 5.04 13.65
C GLY A 226 -11.34 4.97 13.47
N HIS A 227 -10.78 3.78 13.26
CA HIS A 227 -9.34 3.65 13.05
C HIS A 227 -8.92 3.98 11.61
N LEU A 228 -7.82 4.72 11.48
CA LEU A 228 -7.20 5.10 10.22
C LEU A 228 -6.20 4.05 9.73
N PHE A 229 -6.24 3.74 8.44
CA PHE A 229 -5.42 2.74 7.76
C PHE A 229 -4.94 3.24 6.39
N ILE A 230 -3.94 2.56 5.84
CA ILE A 230 -3.45 2.74 4.47
C ILE A 230 -4.32 1.89 3.55
N ARG A 231 -5.31 2.53 2.92
CA ARG A 231 -6.26 1.90 1.99
C ARG A 231 -5.58 1.48 0.69
N ASP A 232 -4.72 2.34 0.13
CA ASP A 232 -3.89 2.00 -1.03
C ASP A 232 -2.40 2.05 -0.67
N ALA A 233 -1.72 0.96 -0.96
CA ALA A 233 -0.29 0.76 -0.68
C ALA A 233 0.53 0.63 -1.98
N SER A 234 -0.05 0.97 -3.13
CA SER A 234 0.57 0.88 -4.45
C SER A 234 1.86 1.71 -4.57
N ALA A 235 1.91 2.83 -3.86
CA ALA A 235 3.03 3.76 -3.81
C ALA A 235 4.05 3.46 -2.70
N LEU A 236 3.80 2.44 -1.87
CA LEU A 236 4.59 2.15 -0.67
C LEU A 236 5.79 1.26 -1.01
N GLY A 237 6.99 1.74 -0.69
CA GLY A 237 8.22 0.97 -0.73
C GLY A 237 8.66 0.49 0.65
N VAL A 238 9.51 -0.54 0.66
CA VAL A 238 10.00 -1.17 1.89
C VAL A 238 11.51 -1.34 1.79
N ILE A 239 12.23 -0.90 2.84
CA ILE A 239 13.67 -1.07 2.99
C ILE A 239 13.91 -1.92 4.23
N ASP A 240 14.68 -2.99 4.07
CA ASP A 240 15.11 -3.82 5.17
C ASP A 240 16.33 -3.23 5.87
N ARG A 241 16.15 -2.67 7.07
CA ARG A 241 17.25 -2.09 7.84
C ARG A 241 18.11 -3.13 8.57
N GLN A 242 17.61 -4.36 8.70
CA GLN A 242 18.35 -5.42 9.39
C GLN A 242 19.38 -6.07 8.47
N GLU A 243 19.00 -6.44 7.24
CA GLU A 243 19.95 -6.98 6.25
C GLU A 243 20.69 -5.87 5.48
N GLY A 244 20.19 -4.64 5.56
CA GLY A 244 20.71 -3.49 4.82
C GLY A 244 20.34 -3.53 3.33
N SER A 245 20.64 -2.42 2.63
CA SER A 245 20.50 -2.34 1.19
C SER A 245 21.66 -3.11 0.53
N GLN A 246 21.43 -4.36 0.08
CA GLN A 246 22.34 -4.93 -0.90
C GLN A 246 22.18 -4.11 -2.18
N ALA A 247 23.16 -3.25 -2.47
CA ALA A 247 23.23 -2.57 -3.75
C ALA A 247 23.29 -3.66 -4.82
N ALA A 248 22.16 -3.90 -5.48
CA ALA A 248 22.09 -4.84 -6.59
C ALA A 248 23.24 -4.46 -7.53
N SER A 249 24.17 -5.39 -7.73
CA SER A 249 25.29 -5.16 -8.63
C SER A 249 24.71 -4.66 -9.94
N ARG A 250 25.19 -3.51 -10.45
CA ARG A 250 24.77 -2.89 -11.72
C ARG A 250 25.12 -3.76 -12.95
N ALA A 251 25.14 -5.08 -12.80
CA ALA A 251 25.38 -6.06 -13.83
C ALA A 251 24.13 -6.21 -14.68
N GLY A 252 23.98 -5.30 -15.64
CA GLY A 252 23.01 -5.38 -16.74
C GLY A 252 21.57 -5.23 -16.28
N GLU A 253 21.01 -4.03 -16.47
CA GLU A 253 19.56 -3.86 -16.47
C GLU A 253 18.97 -4.76 -17.56
N ASN A 254 18.55 -5.98 -17.20
CA ASN A 254 17.70 -6.80 -18.06
C ASN A 254 16.31 -6.16 -18.09
N LYS A 255 16.19 -5.02 -18.77
CA LYS A 255 14.91 -4.38 -19.08
C LYS A 255 14.15 -5.35 -19.98
N ASP A 256 13.14 -5.99 -19.42
CA ASP A 256 12.24 -6.87 -20.15
C ASP A 256 10.79 -6.37 -20.05
N ILE A 257 9.86 -7.13 -20.60
CA ILE A 257 8.46 -6.73 -20.64
C ILE A 257 7.88 -6.45 -19.24
N PHE A 258 8.31 -7.17 -18.19
CA PHE A 258 7.83 -6.95 -16.82
C PHE A 258 8.34 -5.64 -16.23
N SER A 259 9.52 -5.18 -16.62
CA SER A 259 10.05 -3.85 -16.25
C SER A 259 9.20 -2.69 -16.81
N CYS A 260 8.35 -2.97 -17.80
CA CYS A 260 7.74 -1.95 -18.66
C CYS A 260 6.22 -1.92 -18.67
N LEU A 261 5.55 -2.81 -17.93
CA LEU A 261 4.09 -2.99 -18.03
C LEU A 261 3.34 -1.69 -17.75
N VAL A 262 3.62 -1.03 -16.63
CA VAL A 262 2.92 0.20 -16.21
C VAL A 262 3.65 1.45 -16.72
N SER A 263 4.92 1.62 -16.35
CA SER A 263 5.66 2.89 -16.53
C SER A 263 6.47 3.02 -17.84
N GLY A 264 6.31 2.11 -18.80
CA GLY A 264 6.92 2.26 -20.14
C GLY A 264 8.45 2.23 -20.17
N CYS A 265 9.08 1.48 -19.26
CA CYS A 265 10.53 1.30 -19.11
C CYS A 265 11.31 2.55 -18.66
N GLN A 266 10.65 3.67 -18.31
CA GLN A 266 11.32 4.96 -18.03
C GLN A 266 11.61 5.22 -16.55
N THR A 267 11.08 4.43 -15.63
CA THR A 267 11.32 4.60 -14.19
C THR A 267 12.57 3.88 -13.74
N GLU A 268 13.69 4.61 -13.68
CA GLU A 268 14.80 4.24 -12.81
C GLU A 268 14.46 4.71 -11.39
N LEU A 269 14.24 3.75 -10.49
CA LEU A 269 14.09 4.07 -9.07
C LEU A 269 15.46 4.55 -8.55
N PRO A 270 15.53 5.65 -7.77
CA PRO A 270 16.80 6.12 -7.24
C PRO A 270 17.45 5.07 -6.32
N SER A 271 18.70 5.27 -5.92
CA SER A 271 19.35 4.31 -5.00
C SER A 271 18.59 4.18 -3.68
N CYS A 272 18.69 3.01 -3.03
CA CYS A 272 18.11 2.78 -1.71
C CYS A 272 18.62 3.76 -0.65
N ASP A 273 19.91 4.10 -0.75
CA ASP A 273 20.60 4.92 0.25
C ASP A 273 20.23 6.41 0.16
N THR A 274 19.46 6.79 -0.87
CA THR A 274 19.03 8.19 -1.06
C THR A 274 17.63 8.46 -0.54
N ILE A 275 16.96 7.50 0.10
CA ILE A 275 15.62 7.69 0.65
C ILE A 275 15.72 8.23 2.08
N PRO A 276 15.36 9.51 2.32
CA PRO A 276 15.44 10.08 3.65
C PRO A 276 14.30 9.58 4.54
N GLU A 277 14.52 9.50 5.86
CA GLU A 277 13.51 9.03 6.81
C GLU A 277 12.28 9.92 6.85
N LYS A 278 12.48 11.22 6.62
CA LYS A 278 11.42 12.24 6.60
C LYS A 278 10.47 12.14 5.40
N GLN A 279 10.78 11.36 4.36
CA GLN A 279 10.08 11.42 3.07
C GLN A 279 8.55 11.32 3.20
N SER A 280 8.06 10.30 3.89
CA SER A 280 6.62 10.09 4.08
C SER A 280 5.97 11.22 4.88
N LEU A 281 6.67 11.78 5.87
CA LEU A 281 6.19 12.90 6.67
C LEU A 281 6.05 14.16 5.81
N VAL A 282 7.07 14.49 5.02
CA VAL A 282 7.05 15.63 4.09
C VAL A 282 5.84 15.54 3.16
N LEU A 283 5.61 14.37 2.57
CA LEU A 283 4.49 14.13 1.67
C LEU A 283 3.14 14.30 2.38
N VAL A 284 2.94 13.63 3.52
CA VAL A 284 1.67 13.66 4.25
C VAL A 284 1.38 15.02 4.89
N CYS A 285 2.37 15.66 5.51
CA CYS A 285 2.24 17.00 6.07
C CYS A 285 2.03 18.08 5.00
N GLY A 286 2.58 17.89 3.79
CA GLY A 286 2.41 18.84 2.69
C GLY A 286 1.10 18.68 1.91
N GLN A 287 0.53 17.48 1.84
CA GLN A 287 -0.56 17.17 0.89
C GLN A 287 -1.83 16.61 1.55
N VAL A 288 -1.72 15.86 2.64
CA VAL A 288 -2.83 15.09 3.20
C VAL A 288 -3.40 15.73 4.48
N LEU A 289 -2.54 16.15 5.40
CA LEU A 289 -2.95 16.78 6.66
C LEU A 289 -3.51 18.21 6.50
N PRO A 290 -3.02 19.07 5.59
CA PRO A 290 -3.53 20.43 5.47
C PRO A 290 -5.05 20.50 5.23
N PRO A 291 -5.64 19.80 4.23
CA PRO A 291 -7.10 19.87 4.04
C PRO A 291 -7.91 19.27 5.19
N LEU A 292 -7.32 18.39 6.00
CA LEU A 292 -7.98 17.81 7.17
C LEU A 292 -8.04 18.78 8.36
N LEU A 293 -6.98 19.59 8.55
CA LEU A 293 -6.80 20.44 9.74
C LEU A 293 -7.07 21.93 9.50
N GLN A 294 -7.26 22.35 8.25
CA GLN A 294 -7.44 23.76 7.88
C GLN A 294 -8.65 24.38 8.58
N ALA A 295 -8.40 25.49 9.31
CA ALA A 295 -9.42 26.32 9.97
C ALA A 295 -10.38 25.53 10.88
N LYS A 296 -9.88 24.44 11.50
CA LYS A 296 -10.66 23.58 12.40
C LYS A 296 -10.62 24.06 13.85
N PHE A 297 -9.58 24.78 14.23
CA PHE A 297 -9.31 25.14 15.62
C PHE A 297 -9.30 26.67 15.80
N PRO A 298 -9.62 27.17 17.00
CA PRO A 298 -9.45 28.59 17.30
C PRO A 298 -7.98 28.97 17.45
N SER A 299 -7.63 30.25 17.22
CA SER A 299 -6.34 30.81 17.63
C SER A 299 -6.18 30.77 19.15
N PRO A 300 -4.97 30.53 19.68
CA PRO A 300 -3.69 30.39 18.96
C PRO A 300 -3.39 28.98 18.45
N VAL A 301 -4.19 27.98 18.80
CA VAL A 301 -3.92 26.56 18.49
C VAL A 301 -3.81 26.29 16.98
N GLN A 302 -4.68 26.92 16.17
CA GLN A 302 -4.59 26.78 14.72
C GLN A 302 -3.26 27.30 14.15
N GLU A 303 -2.76 28.42 14.67
CA GLU A 303 -1.50 29.02 14.21
C GLU A 303 -0.31 28.12 14.54
N GLU A 304 -0.33 27.46 15.70
CA GLU A 304 0.69 26.46 16.08
C GLU A 304 0.64 25.22 15.18
N ILE A 305 -0.57 24.72 14.89
CA ILE A 305 -0.78 23.59 13.96
C ILE A 305 -0.25 23.93 12.58
N ASP A 306 -0.62 25.09 12.04
CA ASP A 306 -0.21 25.53 10.70
C ASP A 306 1.31 25.73 10.62
N ALA A 307 1.94 26.26 11.68
CA ALA A 307 3.38 26.44 11.75
C ALA A 307 4.15 25.09 11.76
N GLU A 308 3.70 24.12 12.55
CA GLU A 308 4.34 22.80 12.60
C GLU A 308 4.04 21.96 11.35
N LEU A 309 2.86 22.09 10.74
CA LEU A 309 2.55 21.50 9.42
C LEU A 309 3.48 22.04 8.33
N ALA A 310 3.68 23.35 8.26
CA ALA A 310 4.58 23.97 7.29
C ALA A 310 6.02 23.48 7.44
N ARG A 311 6.52 23.37 8.68
CA ARG A 311 7.86 22.82 8.95
C ARG A 311 7.97 21.34 8.60
N CYS A 312 6.95 20.55 8.93
CA CYS A 312 6.91 19.12 8.63
C CYS A 312 6.86 18.85 7.11
N GLY A 313 6.12 19.68 6.35
CA GLY A 313 5.98 19.57 4.90
C GLY A 313 7.16 20.13 4.08
N GLU A 314 8.18 20.71 4.72
CA GLU A 314 9.29 21.36 4.03
C GLU A 314 10.42 20.38 3.69
N GLY A 315 10.44 19.90 2.44
CA GLY A 315 11.39 18.88 1.98
C GLY A 315 12.87 19.25 2.05
N THR A 316 13.22 20.54 2.09
CA THR A 316 14.62 21.03 2.17
C THR A 316 15.21 20.93 3.57
N ARG A 317 14.38 20.81 4.62
CA ARG A 317 14.84 20.75 6.01
C ARG A 317 15.56 19.44 6.35
N PRO A 318 16.55 19.41 7.24
CA PRO A 318 17.15 18.17 7.73
C PRO A 318 16.12 17.21 8.36
N ASP A 319 16.37 15.90 8.26
CA ASP A 319 15.50 14.85 8.83
C ASP A 319 15.13 15.10 10.31
N PRO A 320 16.07 15.44 11.22
CA PRO A 320 15.74 15.68 12.62
C PRO A 320 14.74 16.83 12.83
N GLU A 321 14.78 17.88 12.00
CA GLU A 321 13.85 19.01 12.11
C GLU A 321 12.44 18.62 11.69
N VAL A 322 12.29 17.89 10.58
CA VAL A 322 10.99 17.41 10.12
C VAL A 322 10.38 16.43 11.12
N LEU A 323 11.19 15.51 11.64
CA LEU A 323 10.76 14.56 12.67
C LEU A 323 10.33 15.28 13.96
N GLN A 324 11.07 16.31 14.37
CA GLN A 324 10.71 17.10 15.55
C GLN A 324 9.40 17.87 15.33
N ALA A 325 9.21 18.48 14.16
CA ALA A 325 7.97 19.19 13.82
C ALA A 325 6.76 18.26 13.83
N ALA A 326 6.89 17.07 13.24
CA ALA A 326 5.85 16.04 13.27
C ALA A 326 5.51 15.59 14.71
N SER A 327 6.53 15.42 15.57
CA SER A 327 6.33 15.09 16.99
C SER A 327 5.59 16.20 17.74
N ARG A 328 5.97 17.47 17.52
CA ARG A 328 5.30 18.62 18.14
C ARG A 328 3.86 18.74 17.67
N LEU A 329 3.62 18.57 16.37
CA LEU A 329 2.26 18.53 15.82
C LEU A 329 1.43 17.43 16.48
N LYS A 330 1.98 16.22 16.64
CA LYS A 330 1.33 15.11 17.33
C LYS A 330 1.02 15.46 18.80
N ASP A 331 1.89 16.19 19.47
CA ASP A 331 1.69 16.64 20.85
C ASP A 331 0.62 17.74 20.98
N ILE A 332 0.54 18.67 20.02
CA ILE A 332 -0.53 19.68 19.94
C ILE A 332 -1.89 19.02 19.68
N LEU A 333 -1.94 18.03 18.79
CA LEU A 333 -3.19 17.33 18.44
C LEU A 333 -3.68 16.42 19.57
N ARG A 334 -2.78 15.86 20.38
CA ARG A 334 -3.09 14.89 21.44
C ARG A 334 -4.21 15.33 22.40
N PRO A 335 -4.16 16.52 23.04
CA PRO A 335 -5.21 16.99 23.94
C PRO A 335 -6.51 17.41 23.22
N LEU A 336 -6.48 17.62 21.90
CA LEU A 336 -7.66 18.04 21.12
C LEU A 336 -8.60 16.87 20.77
N ARG A 337 -8.19 15.64 21.06
CA ARG A 337 -8.97 14.43 20.77
C ARG A 337 -9.91 14.13 21.94
N THR A 338 -11.21 13.96 21.69
CA THR A 338 -12.25 13.77 22.73
C THR A 338 -12.40 12.32 23.21
N CYS A 339 -12.73 12.09 24.47
CA CYS A 339 -13.03 10.76 25.04
C CYS A 339 -14.54 10.46 24.98
N ASP A 340 -15.07 10.44 23.76
CA ASP A 340 -16.48 10.16 23.45
C ASP A 340 -16.68 8.66 23.14
N PRO A 341 -17.82 8.03 23.51
CA PRO A 341 -18.18 6.67 23.10
C PRO A 341 -18.03 6.36 21.59
N ARG A 342 -18.14 7.38 20.73
CA ARG A 342 -17.86 7.29 19.29
C ARG A 342 -16.42 6.84 18.98
N PHE A 343 -15.49 7.06 19.90
CA PHE A 343 -14.09 6.67 19.80
C PHE A 343 -13.75 5.52 20.75
N ALA A 344 -14.56 4.46 20.76
CA ALA A 344 -14.47 3.40 21.74
C ALA A 344 -13.08 2.72 21.82
N TYR A 345 -12.30 2.73 20.74
CA TYR A 345 -10.93 2.23 20.73
C TYR A 345 -9.98 2.97 21.67
N ARG A 346 -10.35 4.18 22.13
CA ARG A 346 -9.54 5.02 23.03
C ARG A 346 -9.84 4.80 24.50
N TYR A 347 -10.84 3.99 24.88
CA TYR A 347 -11.22 3.83 26.28
C TYR A 347 -10.10 3.38 27.23
N PRO A 348 -9.12 2.55 26.83
CA PRO A 348 -7.95 2.30 27.67
C PRO A 348 -7.17 3.59 28.00
N ASP A 349 -6.90 4.44 27.00
CA ASP A 349 -6.20 5.71 27.20
C ASP A 349 -7.05 6.71 27.99
N CYS A 350 -8.34 6.79 27.68
CA CYS A 350 -9.29 7.71 28.31
C CYS A 350 -9.63 7.35 29.76
N LYS A 351 -9.46 6.08 30.16
CA LYS A 351 -9.79 5.62 31.51
C LYS A 351 -8.63 5.75 32.50
N TYR A 352 -7.39 5.72 32.01
CA TYR A 352 -6.20 5.57 32.87
C TYR A 352 -5.16 6.69 32.73
N ASN A 353 -5.46 7.77 32.01
CA ASN A 353 -4.52 8.87 31.81
C ASN A 353 -5.13 10.20 32.27
N ASP A 354 -4.60 10.74 33.37
CA ASP A 354 -5.06 12.00 33.99
C ASP A 354 -4.88 13.26 33.12
N LYS A 355 -4.31 13.10 31.91
CA LYS A 355 -4.16 14.16 30.91
C LYS A 355 -5.32 14.19 29.88
N PHE A 356 -6.33 13.35 30.04
CA PHE A 356 -7.55 13.31 29.23
C PHE A 356 -8.80 13.57 30.05
#